data_AF-A0A3M1LX22-F1
#
_entry.id   AF-A0A3M1LX22-F1
#
_cell.length_a   1.000
_cell.length_b   1.000
_cell.length_c   1.000
_cell.angle_alpha   90.00
_cell.angle_beta   90.00
_cell.angle_gamma   90.00
#
_symmetry.space_group_name_H-M   'P 1'
#
loop_
_entity.id
_entity.type
_entity.pdbx_description
1 polymer ?
#
loop_
_entity_poly.entity_id
_entity_poly.type
_entity_poly.pdbx_seq_one_letter_code
_entity_poly.pdbx_strand_id
1 'polypeptide(L)'
;MNPISAFFLRNIIPVFFFYGLAFFTMGLALTLASRRRSRFRFARAIRPLAAFGILHGAHEWVEMFQKIGLRLGTYTPTVPHEIGRLTVLGLSFLMLLVFGGLGLNLERKGRWRAYLPGAVMTVLWGGSLLAVRVTLKPPPDEMTGLADVLLRYLLGIPGALVGMWALRAQRRTFREHGMPQFGRDLGWCAVALFLYGAVGQFFVRPTSLWP
;
A
#
# COMPACT_ATOMS: atom_id res chain seq x y z
N MET A 1 -17.51 -22.00 11.58
CA MET A 1 -17.16 -21.03 10.53
C MET A 1 -18.29 -21.01 9.52
N ASN A 2 -18.79 -19.84 9.09
CA ASN A 2 -19.92 -19.80 8.16
C ASN A 2 -19.50 -20.22 6.72
N PRO A 3 -20.44 -20.61 5.84
CA PRO A 3 -20.13 -21.09 4.49
C PRO A 3 -19.39 -20.07 3.62
N ILE A 4 -19.67 -18.78 3.81
CA ILE A 4 -19.07 -17.69 3.04
C ILE A 4 -17.59 -17.54 3.39
N SER A 5 -17.25 -17.51 4.67
CA SER A 5 -15.85 -17.47 5.14
C SER A 5 -15.06 -18.69 4.67
N ALA A 6 -15.69 -19.88 4.66
CA ALA A 6 -15.07 -21.10 4.15
C ALA A 6 -14.76 -21.01 2.65
N PHE A 7 -15.66 -20.45 1.85
CA PHE A 7 -15.42 -20.21 0.43
C PHE A 7 -14.19 -19.31 0.20
N PHE A 8 -14.10 -18.18 0.90
CA PHE A 8 -12.97 -17.25 0.74
C PHE A 8 -11.65 -17.85 1.21
N LEU A 9 -11.62 -18.57 2.34
CA LEU A 9 -10.40 -19.22 2.80
C LEU A 9 -9.92 -20.29 1.81
N ARG A 10 -10.83 -21.07 1.21
CA ARG A 10 -10.47 -22.07 0.20
C ARG A 10 -9.87 -21.41 -1.04
N ASN A 11 -10.45 -20.28 -1.47
CA ASN A 11 -10.10 -19.56 -2.70
C ASN A 11 -9.17 -18.34 -2.50
N ILE A 12 -8.50 -18.24 -1.35
CA ILE A 12 -7.67 -17.06 -1.05
C ILE A 12 -6.48 -16.90 -2.00
N ILE A 13 -5.92 -18.01 -2.51
CA ILE A 13 -4.77 -17.98 -3.43
C ILE A 13 -5.11 -17.25 -4.74
N PRO A 14 -6.20 -17.61 -5.46
CA PRO A 14 -6.67 -16.83 -6.60
C PRO A 14 -6.87 -15.34 -6.31
N VAL A 15 -7.36 -14.99 -5.11
CA VAL A 15 -7.56 -13.57 -4.73
C VAL A 15 -6.22 -12.83 -4.71
N PHE A 16 -5.21 -13.39 -4.04
CA PHE A 16 -3.86 -12.81 -4.03
C PHE A 16 -3.24 -12.74 -5.44
N PHE A 17 -3.50 -13.72 -6.30
CA PHE A 17 -3.04 -13.69 -7.69
C PHE A 17 -3.59 -12.48 -8.44
N PHE A 18 -4.92 -12.31 -8.45
CA PHE A 18 -5.58 -11.21 -9.16
C PHE A 18 -5.27 -9.85 -8.55
N TYR A 19 -5.16 -9.77 -7.21
CA TYR A 19 -4.75 -8.54 -6.53
C TYR A 19 -3.33 -8.14 -6.93
N GLY A 20 -2.39 -9.08 -6.83
CA GLY A 20 -1.00 -8.86 -7.24
C GLY A 20 -0.91 -8.42 -8.70
N LEU A 21 -1.64 -9.10 -9.59
CA LEU A 21 -1.69 -8.77 -11.01
C LEU A 21 -2.27 -7.36 -11.27
N ALA A 22 -3.36 -6.99 -10.60
CA ALA A 22 -3.99 -5.68 -10.77
C ALA A 22 -3.03 -4.53 -10.38
N PHE A 23 -2.41 -4.63 -9.20
CA PHE A 23 -1.44 -3.61 -8.75
C PHE A 23 -0.18 -3.58 -9.62
N PHE A 24 0.35 -4.76 -9.97
CA PHE A 24 1.55 -4.85 -10.78
C PHE A 24 1.33 -4.29 -12.20
N THR A 25 0.21 -4.65 -12.85
CA THR A 25 -0.14 -4.13 -14.19
C THR A 25 -0.39 -2.62 -14.17
N MET A 26 -1.07 -2.10 -13.14
CA MET A 26 -1.19 -0.66 -12.92
C MET A 26 0.20 0.00 -12.78
N GLY A 27 1.07 -0.57 -11.95
CA GLY A 27 2.43 -0.06 -11.75
C GLY A 27 3.26 -0.04 -13.03
N LEU A 28 3.15 -1.09 -13.85
CA LEU A 28 3.80 -1.18 -15.16
C LEU A 28 3.24 -0.14 -16.15
N ALA A 29 1.92 -0.01 -16.24
CA ALA A 29 1.24 0.95 -17.10
C ALA A 29 1.66 2.40 -16.74
N LEU A 30 1.67 2.73 -15.46
CA LEU A 30 2.12 4.05 -14.97
C LEU A 30 3.62 4.28 -15.21
N THR A 31 4.45 3.25 -15.08
CA THR A 31 5.88 3.34 -15.41
C THR A 31 6.07 3.69 -16.88
N LEU A 32 5.39 3.00 -17.79
CA LEU A 32 5.43 3.28 -19.23
C LEU A 32 4.88 4.67 -19.56
N ALA A 33 3.77 5.06 -18.94
CA ALA A 33 3.19 6.39 -19.10
C ALA A 33 4.14 7.51 -18.64
N SER A 34 4.90 7.27 -17.56
CA SER A 34 5.85 8.24 -17.01
C SER A 34 7.10 8.48 -17.88
N ARG A 35 7.38 7.60 -18.83
CA ARG A 35 8.52 7.70 -19.77
C ARG A 35 8.26 8.67 -20.91
N ARG A 36 7.00 8.89 -21.29
CA ARG A 36 6.65 9.92 -22.28
C ARG A 36 7.00 11.28 -21.68
N ARG A 37 7.71 12.14 -22.42
CA ARG A 37 8.11 13.49 -21.98
C ARG A 37 6.88 14.40 -21.81
N SER A 38 6.05 14.12 -20.83
CA SER A 38 5.04 15.05 -20.36
C SER A 38 5.79 16.18 -19.64
N ARG A 39 5.67 17.41 -20.13
CA ARG A 39 6.29 18.61 -19.56
C ARG A 39 5.79 18.97 -18.14
N PHE A 40 4.97 18.13 -17.51
CA PHE A 40 4.25 18.47 -16.27
C PHE A 40 4.84 17.86 -15.01
N ARG A 41 4.85 18.65 -13.93
CA ARG A 41 5.14 18.25 -12.53
C ARG A 41 4.36 16.99 -12.09
N PHE A 42 3.24 16.70 -12.76
CA PHE A 42 2.43 15.49 -12.64
C PHE A 42 3.19 14.18 -12.86
N ALA A 43 4.12 14.12 -13.84
CA ALA A 43 4.91 12.92 -14.11
C ALA A 43 5.77 12.50 -12.91
N ARG A 44 6.13 13.45 -12.04
CA ARG A 44 6.92 13.19 -10.83
C ARG A 44 6.10 12.52 -9.71
N ALA A 45 4.82 12.85 -9.59
CA ALA A 45 3.91 12.18 -8.65
C ALA A 45 3.51 10.78 -9.17
N ILE A 46 3.41 10.58 -10.48
CA ILE A 46 3.10 9.25 -11.05
C ILE A 46 4.17 8.20 -10.70
N ARG A 47 5.45 8.57 -10.69
CA ARG A 47 6.56 7.61 -10.42
C ARG A 47 6.42 6.86 -9.10
N PRO A 48 6.23 7.50 -7.94
CA PRO A 48 6.00 6.78 -6.69
C PRO A 48 4.70 5.97 -6.71
N LEU A 49 3.63 6.43 -7.38
CA LEU A 49 2.42 5.60 -7.54
C LEU A 49 2.68 4.33 -8.37
N ALA A 50 3.52 4.44 -9.40
CA ALA A 50 3.96 3.30 -10.20
C ALA A 50 4.80 2.32 -9.38
N ALA A 51 5.75 2.83 -8.59
CA ALA A 51 6.55 2.05 -7.66
C ALA A 51 5.70 1.35 -6.60
N PHE A 52 4.69 2.05 -6.05
CA PHE A 52 3.69 1.44 -5.17
C PHE A 52 3.01 0.25 -5.85
N GLY A 53 2.47 0.40 -7.06
CA GLY A 53 1.81 -0.70 -7.76
C GLY A 53 2.71 -1.92 -7.96
N ILE A 54 3.97 -1.72 -8.34
CA ILE A 54 4.92 -2.82 -8.54
C ILE A 54 5.28 -3.51 -7.21
N LEU A 55 5.67 -2.72 -6.20
CA LEU A 55 6.06 -3.26 -4.88
C LEU A 55 4.89 -3.94 -4.19
N HIS A 56 3.72 -3.31 -4.22
CA HIS A 56 2.52 -3.83 -3.60
C HIS A 56 2.05 -5.10 -4.31
N GLY A 57 2.04 -5.12 -5.64
CA GLY A 57 1.73 -6.33 -6.40
C GLY A 57 2.69 -7.49 -6.11
N ALA A 58 3.99 -7.19 -5.99
CA ALA A 58 4.99 -8.17 -5.57
C ALA A 58 4.75 -8.68 -4.14
N HIS A 59 4.38 -7.81 -3.21
CA HIS A 59 4.01 -8.20 -1.85
C HIS A 59 2.83 -9.20 -1.83
N GLU A 60 1.77 -8.94 -2.59
CA GLU A 60 0.62 -9.85 -2.70
C GLU A 60 1.04 -11.24 -3.21
N TRP A 61 1.93 -11.30 -4.19
CA TRP A 61 2.47 -12.58 -4.67
C TRP A 61 3.40 -13.26 -3.66
N VAL A 62 4.20 -12.52 -2.89
CA VAL A 62 4.97 -13.11 -1.78
C VAL A 62 4.02 -13.79 -0.79
N GLU A 63 2.95 -13.12 -0.36
CA GLU A 63 1.93 -13.75 0.50
C GLU A 63 1.25 -14.95 -0.15
N MET A 64 0.97 -14.88 -1.46
CA MET A 64 0.42 -16.01 -2.22
C MET A 64 1.34 -17.24 -2.16
N PHE A 65 2.63 -17.07 -2.46
CA PHE A 65 3.59 -18.15 -2.48
C PHE A 65 3.85 -18.72 -1.09
N GLN A 66 3.90 -17.88 -0.05
CA GLN A 66 3.95 -18.35 1.34
C GLN A 66 2.74 -19.23 1.68
N LYS A 67 1.52 -18.83 1.27
CA LYS A 67 0.29 -19.61 1.52
C LYS A 67 0.26 -20.93 0.73
N ILE A 68 0.77 -20.95 -0.49
CA ILE A 68 0.92 -22.18 -1.29
C ILE A 68 1.89 -23.13 -0.58
N GLY A 69 3.08 -22.66 -0.21
CA GLY A 69 4.09 -23.49 0.45
C GLY A 69 3.63 -24.04 1.79
N LEU A 70 2.90 -23.24 2.58
CA LEU A 70 2.27 -23.68 3.82
C LEU A 70 1.25 -24.81 3.59
N ARG A 71 0.41 -24.72 2.56
CA ARG A 71 -0.58 -25.76 2.23
C ARG A 71 0.06 -27.05 1.74
N LEU A 72 1.18 -26.95 1.03
CA LEU A 72 1.92 -28.08 0.51
C LEU A 72 2.89 -28.69 1.53
N GLY A 73 3.06 -28.08 2.71
CA GLY A 73 4.04 -28.48 3.71
C GLY A 73 5.50 -28.25 3.28
N THR A 74 5.73 -27.49 2.20
CA THR A 74 7.07 -27.24 1.63
C THR A 74 7.71 -25.95 2.14
N TYR A 75 7.00 -25.18 2.96
CA TYR A 75 7.46 -23.89 3.48
C TYR A 75 7.09 -23.71 4.95
N THR A 76 8.07 -23.32 5.75
CA THR A 76 7.89 -22.86 7.12
C THR A 76 8.32 -21.38 7.21
N PRO A 77 7.44 -20.47 7.63
CA PRO A 77 7.78 -19.06 7.77
C PRO A 77 8.93 -18.88 8.77
N THR A 78 10.02 -18.27 8.33
CA THR A 78 11.14 -17.90 9.20
C THR A 78 11.20 -16.40 9.38
N VAL A 79 11.75 -15.94 10.51
CA VAL A 79 11.85 -14.50 10.84
C VAL A 79 12.49 -13.68 9.70
N PRO A 80 13.58 -14.11 9.04
CA PRO A 80 14.12 -13.38 7.89
C PRO A 80 13.15 -13.23 6.70
N HIS A 81 12.37 -14.28 6.38
CA HIS A 81 11.38 -14.19 5.29
C HIS A 81 10.26 -13.20 5.64
N GLU A 82 9.80 -13.21 6.90
CA GLU A 82 8.78 -12.28 7.37
C GLU A 82 9.28 -10.83 7.35
N ILE A 83 10.53 -10.58 7.77
CA ILE A 83 11.17 -9.25 7.67
C ILE A 83 11.25 -8.79 6.21
N GLY A 84 11.64 -9.68 5.29
CA GLY A 84 11.67 -9.39 3.87
C GLY A 84 10.28 -9.01 3.32
N ARG A 85 9.26 -9.80 3.65
CA ARG A 85 7.86 -9.51 3.30
C ARG A 85 7.43 -8.13 3.82
N LEU A 86 7.64 -7.87 5.11
CA LEU A 86 7.26 -6.61 5.75
C LEU A 86 8.00 -5.41 5.18
N THR A 87 9.26 -5.59 4.75
CA THR A 87 10.04 -4.54 4.10
C THR A 87 9.41 -4.17 2.76
N VAL A 88 9.01 -5.15 1.94
CA VAL A 88 8.32 -4.88 0.66
C VAL A 88 6.99 -4.16 0.91
N LEU A 89 6.22 -4.58 1.92
CA LEU A 89 4.96 -3.93 2.31
C LEU A 89 5.18 -2.48 2.79
N GLY A 90 6.13 -2.27 3.69
CA GLY A 90 6.45 -0.95 4.21
C GLY A 90 6.90 0.00 3.10
N LEU A 91 7.79 -0.47 2.22
CA LEU A 91 8.24 0.31 1.06
C LEU A 91 7.08 0.63 0.10
N SER A 92 6.13 -0.28 -0.12
CA SER A 92 4.97 0.00 -0.96
C SER A 92 4.14 1.15 -0.36
N PHE A 93 3.76 1.08 0.92
CA PHE A 93 2.98 2.15 1.56
C PHE A 93 3.73 3.48 1.66
N LEU A 94 5.06 3.45 1.83
CA LEU A 94 5.87 4.67 1.75
C LEU A 94 5.80 5.32 0.37
N MET A 95 5.87 4.53 -0.70
CA MET A 95 5.69 5.06 -2.06
C MET A 95 4.29 5.67 -2.24
N LEU A 96 3.26 5.08 -1.65
CA LEU A 96 1.90 5.63 -1.68
C LEU A 96 1.78 6.97 -0.92
N LEU A 97 2.40 7.08 0.26
CA LEU A 97 2.48 8.33 1.02
C LEU A 97 3.25 9.43 0.27
N VAL A 98 4.38 9.07 -0.34
CA VAL A 98 5.17 9.99 -1.17
C VAL A 98 4.38 10.46 -2.38
N PHE A 99 3.63 9.56 -3.05
CA PHE A 99 2.69 9.95 -4.10
C PHE A 99 1.67 10.97 -3.59
N GLY A 100 1.02 10.68 -2.46
CA GLY A 100 0.04 11.56 -1.85
C GLY A 100 0.60 12.96 -1.55
N GLY A 101 1.75 13.00 -0.88
CA GLY A 101 2.41 14.27 -0.53
C GLY A 101 2.90 15.07 -1.74
N LEU A 102 3.42 14.42 -2.78
CA LEU A 102 3.81 15.09 -4.03
C LEU A 102 2.59 15.57 -4.82
N GLY A 103 1.51 14.79 -4.85
CA GLY A 103 0.28 15.13 -5.54
C GLY A 103 -0.42 16.35 -4.93
N LEU A 104 -0.40 16.50 -3.60
CA LEU A 104 -1.01 17.65 -2.90
C LEU A 104 -0.14 18.91 -2.94
N ASN A 105 1.18 18.79 -3.15
CA ASN A 105 2.11 19.91 -3.19
C ASN A 105 2.58 20.26 -4.62
N LEU A 106 1.77 19.93 -5.62
CA LEU A 106 2.07 20.18 -7.04
C LEU A 106 2.35 21.64 -7.37
N GLU A 107 1.93 22.62 -6.56
CA GLU A 107 2.10 24.06 -6.84
C GLU A 107 3.08 24.77 -5.88
N ARG A 108 3.37 24.21 -4.70
CA ARG A 108 4.14 24.88 -3.62
C ARG A 108 5.67 24.79 -3.81
N LYS A 109 6.41 25.83 -3.38
CA LYS A 109 7.89 25.93 -3.46
C LYS A 109 8.67 25.06 -2.45
N GLY A 110 8.01 24.33 -1.54
CA GLY A 110 8.64 23.52 -0.49
C GLY A 110 8.69 22.02 -0.80
N ARG A 111 9.70 21.57 -1.56
CA ARG A 111 9.82 20.18 -2.06
C ARG A 111 9.93 19.12 -0.96
N TRP A 112 10.61 19.42 0.14
CA TRP A 112 10.82 18.47 1.24
C TRP A 112 9.52 18.16 2.00
N ARG A 113 8.58 19.10 2.05
CA ARG A 113 7.29 18.94 2.77
C ARG A 113 6.42 17.84 2.17
N ALA A 114 6.61 17.51 0.89
CA ALA A 114 5.92 16.39 0.24
C ALA A 114 6.32 15.02 0.82
N TYR A 115 7.52 14.92 1.41
CA TYR A 115 8.01 13.68 2.04
C TYR A 115 7.69 13.62 3.53
N LEU A 116 7.23 14.73 4.12
CA LEU A 116 6.94 14.84 5.54
C LEU A 116 5.88 13.82 6.02
N PRO A 117 4.77 13.56 5.32
CA PRO A 117 3.81 12.54 5.74
C PRO A 117 4.47 11.15 5.84
N GLY A 118 5.28 10.78 4.85
CA GLY A 118 6.03 9.52 4.85
C GLY A 118 7.00 9.43 6.03
N ALA A 119 7.79 10.49 6.27
CA ALA A 119 8.74 10.53 7.37
C ALA A 119 8.05 10.44 8.73
N VAL A 120 6.99 11.24 8.96
CA VAL A 120 6.25 11.23 10.24
C VAL A 120 5.62 9.86 10.50
N MET A 121 4.94 9.26 9.51
CA MET A 121 4.33 7.94 9.68
C MET A 121 5.38 6.84 9.91
N THR A 122 6.55 6.92 9.27
CA THR A 122 7.66 5.98 9.51
C THR A 122 8.18 6.08 10.94
N VAL A 123 8.37 7.30 11.45
CA VAL A 123 8.82 7.53 12.83
C VAL A 123 7.77 7.06 13.83
N LEU A 124 6.48 7.36 13.59
CA LEU A 124 5.39 6.87 14.44
C LEU A 124 5.31 5.34 14.46
N TRP A 125 5.53 4.69 13.32
CA TRP A 125 5.59 3.23 13.24
C TRP A 125 6.77 2.64 14.01
N GLY A 126 7.98 3.17 13.80
CA GLY A 126 9.17 2.71 14.54
C GLY A 126 9.04 2.95 16.05
N GLY A 127 8.49 4.09 16.45
CA GLY A 127 8.18 4.41 17.84
C GLY A 127 7.13 3.48 18.46
N SER A 128 6.08 3.15 17.71
CA SER A 128 5.04 2.21 18.16
C SER A 128 5.59 0.79 18.31
N LEU A 129 6.45 0.35 17.40
CA LEU A 129 7.14 -0.94 17.52
C LEU A 129 8.07 -0.99 18.73
N LEU A 130 8.84 0.07 18.96
CA LEU A 130 9.70 0.16 20.14
C LEU A 130 8.86 0.13 21.42
N ALA A 131 7.75 0.88 21.47
CA ALA A 131 6.85 0.88 22.60
C ALA A 131 6.31 -0.53 22.88
N VAL A 132 5.77 -1.22 21.87
CA VAL A 132 5.30 -2.61 21.97
C VAL A 132 6.40 -3.56 22.45
N ARG A 133 7.62 -3.43 21.92
CA ARG A 133 8.75 -4.28 22.32
C ARG A 133 9.12 -4.10 23.79
N VAL A 134 9.04 -2.88 24.30
CA VAL A 134 9.42 -2.56 25.69
C VAL A 134 8.30 -2.90 26.67
N THR A 135 7.03 -2.65 26.32
CA THR A 135 5.88 -2.84 27.22
C THR A 135 5.36 -4.28 27.25
N LEU A 136 5.20 -4.91 26.08
CA LEU A 136 4.58 -6.23 25.96
C LEU A 136 5.60 -7.36 25.86
N LYS A 137 6.84 -7.07 25.45
CA LYS A 137 7.92 -8.04 25.25
C LYS A 137 7.48 -9.32 24.50
N PRO A 138 6.78 -9.19 23.35
CA PRO A 138 6.26 -10.34 22.63
C PRO A 138 7.40 -11.24 22.13
N PRO A 139 7.13 -12.55 21.93
CA PRO A 139 8.06 -13.45 21.27
C PRO A 139 8.29 -13.02 19.80
N PRO A 140 9.38 -13.47 19.15
CA PRO A 140 9.78 -12.96 17.83
C PRO A 140 8.74 -13.17 16.72
N ASP A 141 7.99 -14.26 16.76
CA ASP A 141 6.91 -14.59 15.83
C ASP A 141 5.74 -13.61 15.97
N GLU A 142 5.27 -13.38 17.19
CA GLU A 142 4.20 -12.39 17.46
C GLU A 142 4.64 -10.97 17.10
N MET A 143 5.92 -10.63 17.33
CA MET A 143 6.49 -9.33 16.97
C MET A 143 6.37 -9.02 15.46
N THR A 144 6.55 -10.03 14.59
CA THR A 144 6.38 -9.84 13.14
C THR A 144 4.91 -9.62 12.74
N GLY A 145 3.98 -10.29 13.42
CA GLY A 145 2.54 -10.04 13.24
C GLY A 145 2.14 -8.62 13.66
N LEU A 146 2.62 -8.16 14.81
CA LEU A 146 2.38 -6.80 15.31
C LEU A 146 2.96 -5.73 14.37
N ALA A 147 4.14 -5.99 13.80
CA ALA A 147 4.74 -5.11 12.80
C ALA A 147 3.91 -4.99 11.51
N ASP A 148 3.33 -6.09 11.03
CA ASP A 148 2.38 -6.09 9.89
C ASP A 148 1.17 -5.19 10.18
N VAL A 149 0.52 -5.42 11.33
CA VAL A 149 -0.66 -4.65 11.74
C VAL A 149 -0.35 -3.15 11.84
N LEU A 150 0.76 -2.81 12.51
CA LEU A 150 1.17 -1.41 12.65
C LEU A 150 1.55 -0.78 11.31
N LEU A 151 2.16 -1.51 10.38
CA LEU A 151 2.42 -0.99 9.02
C LEU A 151 1.12 -0.62 8.33
N ARG A 152 0.12 -1.50 8.39
CA ARG A 152 -1.18 -1.28 7.73
C ARG A 152 -1.92 -0.11 8.35
N TYR A 153 -1.92 0.00 9.68
CA TYR A 153 -2.63 1.07 10.38
C TYR A 153 -1.95 2.43 10.27
N LEU A 154 -0.63 2.48 10.40
CA LEU A 154 0.10 3.76 10.46
C LEU A 154 0.58 4.23 9.09
N LEU A 155 0.88 3.33 8.15
CA LEU A 155 1.33 3.70 6.81
C LEU A 155 0.28 3.40 5.75
N GLY A 156 -0.35 2.23 5.78
CA GLY A 156 -1.32 1.78 4.78
C GLY A 156 -2.56 2.68 4.71
N ILE A 157 -3.31 2.78 5.81
CA ILE A 157 -4.55 3.56 5.89
C ILE A 157 -4.28 5.06 5.59
N PRO A 158 -3.32 5.74 6.25
CA PRO A 158 -3.01 7.13 5.94
C PRO A 158 -2.51 7.30 4.50
N GLY A 159 -1.68 6.39 4.00
CA GLY A 159 -1.22 6.39 2.61
C GLY A 159 -2.39 6.35 1.62
N ALA A 160 -3.36 5.47 1.85
CA ALA A 160 -4.56 5.38 1.02
C ALA A 160 -5.41 6.65 1.06
N LEU A 161 -5.59 7.26 2.24
CA LEU A 161 -6.37 8.49 2.40
C LEU A 161 -5.70 9.68 1.71
N VAL A 162 -4.38 9.87 1.93
CA VAL A 162 -3.63 10.97 1.30
C VAL A 162 -3.52 10.74 -0.22
N GLY A 163 -3.31 9.50 -0.67
CA GLY A 163 -3.30 9.14 -2.08
C GLY A 163 -4.65 9.39 -2.76
N MET A 164 -5.75 9.02 -2.11
CA MET A 164 -7.11 9.32 -2.57
C MET A 164 -7.31 10.84 -2.70
N TRP A 165 -6.88 11.62 -1.70
CA TRP A 165 -6.99 13.07 -1.75
C TRP A 165 -6.15 13.67 -2.89
N ALA A 166 -4.92 13.18 -3.09
CA ALA A 166 -4.08 13.59 -4.21
C ALA A 166 -4.74 13.33 -5.57
N LEU A 167 -5.33 12.15 -5.77
CA LEU A 167 -6.08 11.83 -6.99
C LEU A 167 -7.30 12.76 -7.15
N ARG A 168 -8.06 13.03 -6.09
CA ARG A 168 -9.21 13.95 -6.14
C ARG A 168 -8.79 15.39 -6.48
N ALA A 169 -7.71 15.88 -5.87
CA ALA A 169 -7.18 17.22 -6.13
C ALA A 169 -6.78 17.38 -7.61
N GLN A 170 -6.20 16.34 -8.22
CA GLN A 170 -5.79 16.35 -9.62
C GLN A 170 -6.95 16.34 -10.61
N ARG A 171 -8.15 15.85 -10.24
CA ARG A 171 -9.32 15.86 -11.15
C ARG A 171 -9.70 17.26 -11.60
N ARG A 172 -9.57 18.26 -10.71
CA ARG A 172 -9.89 19.65 -11.01
C ARG A 172 -9.00 20.17 -12.14
N THR A 173 -7.69 19.90 -12.05
CA THR A 173 -6.71 20.29 -13.08
C THR A 173 -7.03 19.66 -14.44
N PHE A 174 -7.38 18.37 -14.51
CA PHE A 174 -7.73 17.73 -15.79
C PHE A 174 -9.02 18.26 -16.40
N ARG A 175 -10.01 18.63 -15.57
CA ARG A 175 -11.25 19.25 -16.05
C ARG A 175 -10.99 20.64 -16.64
N GLU A 176 -10.12 21.43 -16.01
CA GLU A 176 -9.70 22.75 -16.49
C GLU A 176 -8.89 22.68 -17.80
N HIS A 177 -8.21 21.56 -18.08
CA HIS A 177 -7.46 21.33 -19.33
C HIS A 177 -8.29 20.60 -20.41
N GLY A 178 -9.62 20.55 -20.29
CA GLY A 178 -10.49 19.98 -21.31
C GLY A 178 -10.44 18.44 -21.43
N MET A 179 -9.99 17.74 -20.39
CA MET A 179 -9.88 16.28 -20.35
C MET A 179 -10.85 15.62 -19.33
N PRO A 180 -12.18 15.74 -19.52
CA PRO A 180 -13.17 15.30 -18.52
C PRO A 180 -13.25 13.78 -18.34
N GLN A 181 -12.90 12.98 -19.35
CA GLN A 181 -12.86 11.51 -19.24
C GLN A 181 -11.78 11.07 -18.26
N PHE A 182 -10.55 11.59 -18.39
CA PHE A 182 -9.46 11.31 -17.45
C PHE A 182 -9.79 11.72 -16.01
N GLY A 183 -10.55 12.81 -15.83
CA GLY A 183 -11.06 13.21 -14.51
C GLY A 183 -12.03 12.20 -13.90
N ARG A 184 -12.88 11.56 -14.72
CA ARG A 184 -13.78 10.46 -14.31
C ARG A 184 -13.03 9.16 -14.04
N ASP A 185 -11.93 8.88 -14.72
CA ASP A 185 -11.13 7.68 -14.46
C ASP A 185 -10.34 7.81 -13.15
N LEU A 186 -9.77 9.00 -12.87
CA LEU A 186 -9.27 9.34 -11.53
C LEU A 186 -10.39 9.29 -10.46
N GLY A 187 -11.64 9.44 -10.90
CA GLY A 187 -12.88 9.01 -10.24
C GLY A 187 -12.75 7.70 -9.50
N TRP A 188 -12.77 6.69 -10.33
CA TRP A 188 -12.79 5.29 -9.94
C TRP A 188 -11.49 4.87 -9.27
N CYS A 189 -10.33 5.37 -9.71
CA CYS A 189 -9.05 5.08 -9.06
C CYS A 189 -9.03 5.52 -7.59
N ALA A 190 -9.57 6.69 -7.26
CA ALA A 190 -9.60 7.17 -5.88
C ALA A 190 -10.54 6.33 -5.01
N VAL A 191 -11.69 5.90 -5.55
CA VAL A 191 -12.63 5.02 -4.84
C VAL A 191 -12.02 3.64 -4.63
N ALA A 192 -11.41 3.06 -5.66
CA ALA A 192 -10.72 1.78 -5.57
C ALA A 192 -9.57 1.83 -4.53
N LEU A 193 -8.77 2.89 -4.55
CA LEU A 193 -7.70 3.09 -3.57
C LEU A 193 -8.23 3.25 -2.14
N PHE A 194 -9.37 3.92 -1.96
CA PHE A 194 -10.01 4.04 -0.65
C PHE A 194 -10.56 2.69 -0.14
N LEU A 195 -11.35 1.99 -0.97
CA LEU A 195 -11.93 0.70 -0.60
C LEU A 195 -10.83 -0.33 -0.31
N TYR A 196 -9.81 -0.40 -1.15
CA TYR A 196 -8.70 -1.31 -0.92
C TYR A 196 -7.81 -0.88 0.26
N GLY A 197 -7.35 0.37 0.24
CA GLY A 197 -6.26 0.84 1.08
C GLY A 197 -6.68 1.36 2.45
N ALA A 198 -7.93 1.81 2.63
CA ALA A 198 -8.45 2.20 3.93
C ALA A 198 -9.32 1.09 4.54
N VAL A 199 -10.28 0.56 3.78
CA VAL A 199 -11.18 -0.50 4.29
C VAL A 199 -10.50 -1.86 4.29
N GLY A 200 -9.82 -2.23 3.21
CA GLY A 200 -9.13 -3.53 3.13
C GLY A 200 -7.98 -3.69 4.13
N GLN A 201 -7.35 -2.60 4.55
CA GLN A 201 -6.27 -2.62 5.55
C GLN A 201 -6.77 -2.70 7.01
N PHE A 202 -8.08 -2.57 7.22
CA PHE A 202 -8.69 -2.73 8.54
C PHE A 202 -8.82 -4.22 8.93
N PHE A 203 -8.89 -5.11 7.94
CA PHE A 203 -9.00 -6.55 8.15
C PHE A 203 -7.62 -7.20 8.12
N VAL A 204 -6.97 -7.24 9.28
CA VAL A 204 -5.62 -7.79 9.45
C VAL A 204 -5.67 -9.17 10.11
N ARG A 205 -4.49 -9.82 10.22
CA ARG A 205 -4.39 -11.07 10.99
C ARG A 205 -4.69 -10.76 12.46
N PRO A 206 -5.44 -11.63 13.17
CA PRO A 206 -5.66 -11.46 14.60
C PRO A 206 -4.32 -11.42 15.34
N THR A 207 -4.10 -10.37 16.12
CA THR A 207 -2.96 -10.22 17.02
C THR A 207 -3.47 -9.75 18.39
N SER A 208 -2.57 -9.52 19.35
CA SER A 208 -2.91 -8.84 20.60
C SER A 208 -3.38 -7.38 20.40
N LEU A 209 -3.18 -6.81 19.20
CA LEU A 209 -3.79 -5.55 18.79
C LEU A 209 -5.14 -5.78 18.10
N TRP A 210 -6.13 -4.96 18.45
CA TRP A 210 -7.50 -5.00 17.93
C TRP A 210 -7.60 -4.55 16.46
N PRO A 211 -8.58 -5.06 15.67
CA PRO A 211 -9.36 -6.28 15.87
C PRO A 211 -8.68 -7.55 15.35
#